data_AF-A0A3D2W018-F1
#
_entry.id   AF-A0A3D2W018-F1
#
_cell.length_a   1.000
_cell.length_b   1.000
_cell.length_c   1.000
_cell.angle_alpha   90.00
_cell.angle_beta   90.00
_cell.angle_gamma   90.00
#
_symmetry.space_group_name_H-M   'P 1'
#
loop_
_entity.id
_entity.type
_entity.pdbx_description
1 polymer ?
#
loop_
_entity_poly.entity_id
_entity_poly.type
_entity_poly.pdbx_seq_one_letter_code
_entity_poly.pdbx_strand_id
1 'polypeptide(L)'
;MHRFSVCRPEAEFEFSPAVYCFARPGLAGRGWVPLFLSRTGNLGKRLASHEQWPQAQLLGATHILVCQHDERDAREYVEADLAQALKPVMNGPALEAEPESPLRLVWAA
;
A
#
# COMPACT_ATOMS: atom_id res chain seq x y z
N MET A 1 -7.26 7.06 -12.25
CA MET A 1 -6.42 5.87 -12.55
C MET A 1 -5.03 6.17 -12.03
N HIS A 2 -4.55 5.39 -11.06
CA HIS A 2 -3.23 5.59 -10.44
C HIS A 2 -2.12 5.02 -11.32
N ARG A 3 -1.01 5.74 -11.45
CA ARG A 3 0.15 5.31 -12.25
C ARG A 3 1.19 4.68 -11.33
N PHE A 4 1.67 3.50 -11.73
CA PHE A 4 2.70 2.77 -11.00
C PHE A 4 3.97 2.58 -11.84
N SER A 5 5.10 2.78 -11.19
CA SER A 5 6.38 2.24 -11.61
C SER A 5 6.55 0.82 -11.07
N VAL A 6 7.08 -0.08 -11.88
CA VAL A 6 7.37 -1.47 -11.47
C VAL A 6 8.87 -1.59 -11.21
N CYS A 7 9.24 -1.85 -9.97
CA CYS A 7 10.62 -1.90 -9.51
C CYS A 7 10.98 -3.32 -9.08
N ARG A 8 12.25 -3.69 -9.27
CA ARG A 8 12.83 -4.87 -8.61
C ARG A 8 13.13 -4.55 -7.15
N PRO A 9 13.10 -5.55 -6.25
CA PRO A 9 13.41 -5.32 -4.84
C PRO A 9 14.85 -4.86 -4.59
N GLU A 10 15.78 -5.18 -5.50
CA GLU A 10 17.18 -4.75 -5.45
C GLU A 10 17.42 -3.35 -6.05
N ALA A 11 16.38 -2.68 -6.53
CA ALA A 11 16.50 -1.33 -7.07
C ALA A 11 16.86 -0.33 -5.97
N GLU A 12 17.53 0.76 -6.36
CA GLU A 12 17.70 1.92 -5.50
C GLU A 12 16.40 2.73 -5.46
N PHE A 13 15.91 3.00 -4.27
CA PHE A 13 14.67 3.75 -4.05
C PHE A 13 14.98 5.15 -3.54
N GLU A 14 14.36 6.14 -4.16
CA GLU A 14 14.47 7.53 -3.74
C GLU A 14 13.90 7.77 -2.34
N PHE A 15 14.44 8.77 -1.65
CA PHE A 15 13.92 9.25 -0.38
C PHE A 15 12.71 10.17 -0.56
N SER A 16 11.70 9.69 -1.29
CA SER A 16 10.47 10.42 -1.63
C SER A 16 9.23 9.79 -1.00
N PRO A 17 8.16 10.57 -0.81
CA PRO A 17 6.86 10.02 -0.40
C PRO A 17 6.22 9.20 -1.52
N ALA A 18 5.56 8.10 -1.16
CA ALA A 18 4.88 7.23 -2.12
C ALA A 18 3.84 6.33 -1.46
N VAL A 19 2.96 5.77 -2.29
CA VAL A 19 2.24 4.53 -2.01
C VAL A 19 2.98 3.39 -2.71
N TYR A 20 3.16 2.26 -2.03
CA TYR A 20 3.87 1.11 -2.58
C TYR A 20 3.12 -0.20 -2.33
N CYS A 21 3.33 -1.16 -3.22
CA CYS A 21 2.78 -2.51 -3.11
C CYS A 21 3.87 -3.55 -3.31
N PHE A 22 3.83 -4.63 -2.53
CA PHE A 22 4.53 -5.86 -2.91
C PHE A 22 3.61 -6.68 -3.79
N ALA A 23 4.10 -7.12 -4.95
CA ALA A 23 3.28 -7.83 -5.91
C ALA A 23 3.99 -9.02 -6.54
N ARG A 24 3.16 -9.96 -6.96
CA ARG A 24 3.54 -11.08 -7.81
C ARG A 24 2.92 -10.92 -9.21
N PRO A 25 3.49 -11.54 -10.25
CA PRO A 25 2.88 -11.56 -11.57
C PRO A 25 1.49 -12.22 -11.51
N GLY A 26 0.54 -11.69 -12.27
CA GLY A 26 -0.77 -12.31 -12.42
C GLY A 26 -0.74 -13.59 -13.26
N LEU A 27 -1.89 -14.26 -13.35
CA LEU A 27 -2.03 -15.49 -14.14
C LEU A 27 -1.61 -15.24 -15.60
N ALA A 28 -0.89 -16.20 -16.17
CA ALA A 28 -0.31 -16.12 -17.51
C ALA A 28 0.55 -14.86 -17.74
N GLY A 29 1.14 -14.30 -16.68
CA GLY A 29 2.00 -13.11 -16.75
C GLY A 29 1.25 -11.81 -17.03
N ARG A 30 -0.09 -11.79 -16.91
CA ARG A 30 -0.89 -10.58 -17.13
C ARG A 30 -1.09 -9.82 -15.83
N GLY A 31 -0.58 -8.60 -15.80
CA GLY A 31 -0.77 -7.66 -14.70
C GLY A 31 -0.06 -8.11 -13.41
N TRP A 32 -0.46 -7.47 -12.32
CA TRP A 32 0.14 -7.62 -11.01
C TRP A 32 -0.93 -7.98 -9.99
N VAL A 33 -0.58 -8.87 -9.06
CA VAL A 33 -1.42 -9.22 -7.90
C VAL A 33 -0.74 -8.66 -6.65
N PRO A 34 -1.25 -7.54 -6.09
CA PRO A 34 -0.74 -6.98 -4.85
C PRO A 34 -1.01 -7.89 -3.67
N LEU A 35 0.01 -8.09 -2.84
CA LEU A 35 -0.03 -8.91 -1.64
C LEU A 35 -0.06 -8.03 -0.38
N PHE A 36 0.66 -6.92 -0.44
CA PHE A 36 0.71 -5.87 0.59
C PHE A 36 0.64 -4.50 -0.07
N LEU A 37 0.07 -3.51 0.61
CA LEU A 37 -0.04 -2.11 0.18
C LEU A 37 0.14 -1.19 1.39
N SER A 38 0.92 -0.13 1.26
CA SER A 38 0.93 0.94 2.26
C SER A 38 1.47 2.25 1.69
N ARG A 39 1.26 3.36 2.42
CA ARG A 39 1.89 4.66 2.15
C ARG A 39 3.08 4.95 3.05
N THR A 40 3.99 5.80 2.58
CA THR A 40 5.14 6.28 3.34
C THR A 40 5.48 7.72 2.98
N GLY A 41 6.06 8.44 3.94
CA GLY A 41 6.69 9.75 3.69
C GLY A 41 8.12 9.65 3.16
N ASN A 42 8.71 8.45 3.19
CA ASN A 42 10.07 8.20 2.72
C ASN A 42 10.23 6.74 2.27
N LEU A 43 10.26 6.53 0.96
CA LEU A 43 10.27 5.21 0.34
C LEU A 43 11.58 4.47 0.55
N GLY A 44 12.72 5.11 0.27
CA GLY A 44 14.04 4.51 0.48
C GLY A 44 14.25 3.99 1.90
N LYS A 45 13.90 4.79 2.93
CA LYS A 45 13.99 4.35 4.33
C LYS A 45 13.03 3.22 4.65
N ARG A 46 11.80 3.27 4.11
CA ARG A 46 10.77 2.27 4.40
C ARG A 46 11.10 0.90 3.79
N LEU A 47 11.65 0.87 2.59
CA LEU A 47 11.96 -0.37 1.88
C LEU A 47 13.28 -1.02 2.33
N ALA A 48 14.26 -0.25 2.81
CA ALA A 48 15.56 -0.77 3.24
C ALA A 48 15.49 -1.80 4.38
N SER A 49 14.43 -1.80 5.20
CA SER A 49 14.28 -2.73 6.33
C SER A 49 12.82 -3.15 6.51
N HIS A 50 12.12 -3.41 5.39
CA HIS A 50 10.70 -3.68 5.45
C HIS A 50 10.38 -5.07 6.02
N GLU A 51 9.79 -5.11 7.22
CA GLU A 51 9.56 -6.33 7.99
C GLU A 51 8.66 -7.36 7.29
N GLN A 52 7.70 -6.91 6.49
CA GLN A 52 6.80 -7.81 5.75
C GLN A 52 7.37 -8.31 4.42
N TRP A 53 8.53 -7.81 3.97
CA TRP A 53 9.10 -8.22 2.68
C TRP A 53 9.41 -9.73 2.63
N PRO A 54 10.06 -10.36 3.63
CA PRO A 54 10.31 -11.80 3.61
C PRO A 54 9.03 -12.63 3.48
N GLN A 55 7.96 -12.23 4.19
CA GLN A 55 6.66 -12.91 4.08
C GLN A 55 6.02 -12.72 2.70
N ALA A 56 6.12 -11.51 2.12
CA ALA A 56 5.64 -11.25 0.77
C ALA A 56 6.35 -12.12 -0.27
N GLN A 57 7.67 -12.31 -0.12
CA GLN A 57 8.45 -13.21 -0.98
C GLN A 57 7.95 -14.65 -0.91
N LEU A 58 7.62 -15.17 0.28
CA LEU A 58 7.04 -16.50 0.44
C LEU A 58 5.68 -16.65 -0.27
N LEU A 59 4.92 -15.56 -0.39
CA LEU A 59 3.66 -15.51 -1.15
C LEU A 59 3.86 -15.29 -2.67
N GLY A 60 5.12 -15.21 -3.11
CA GLY A 60 5.53 -15.07 -4.49
C GLY A 60 5.78 -13.64 -4.95
N ALA A 61 5.88 -12.67 -4.03
CA ALA A 61 6.24 -11.31 -4.41
C ALA A 61 7.62 -11.29 -5.09
N THR A 62 7.67 -10.62 -6.23
CA THR A 62 8.91 -10.47 -7.03
C THR A 62 9.18 -9.02 -7.39
N HIS A 63 8.18 -8.14 -7.26
CA HIS A 63 8.26 -6.74 -7.66
C HIS A 63 7.64 -5.84 -6.60
N ILE A 64 8.10 -4.60 -6.60
CA ILE A 64 7.56 -3.51 -5.80
C ILE A 64 6.93 -2.52 -6.77
N LEU A 65 5.63 -2.27 -6.64
CA LEU A 65 4.92 -1.27 -7.43
C LEU A 65 4.93 0.02 -6.64
N VAL A 66 5.26 1.14 -7.28
CA VAL A 66 5.40 2.44 -6.62
C VAL A 66 4.55 3.48 -7.31
N CYS A 67 3.71 4.18 -6.56
CA CYS A 67 2.93 5.33 -6.98
C CYS A 67 3.38 6.57 -6.18
N GLN A 68 4.14 7.44 -6.84
CA GLN A 68 4.67 8.66 -6.22
C GLN A 68 3.59 9.74 -6.13
N HIS A 69 3.48 10.34 -4.96
CA HIS A 69 2.60 11.48 -4.68
C HIS A 69 3.22 12.29 -3.54
N ASP A 70 3.42 13.59 -3.75
CA ASP A 70 4.03 14.49 -2.76
C ASP A 70 3.06 14.85 -1.62
N GLU A 71 1.78 15.01 -1.94
CA GLU A 71 0.75 15.37 -0.98
C GLU A 71 0.33 14.17 -0.13
N ARG A 72 0.28 14.35 1.19
CA ARG A 72 -0.15 13.31 2.13
C ARG A 72 -1.57 12.85 1.84
N ASP A 73 -2.48 13.79 1.59
CA ASP A 73 -3.89 13.50 1.37
C ASP A 73 -4.11 12.71 0.07
N ALA A 74 -3.33 13.00 -0.97
CA ALA A 74 -3.33 12.22 -2.20
C ALA A 74 -2.89 10.78 -1.93
N ARG A 75 -1.81 10.57 -1.17
CA ARG A 75 -1.37 9.21 -0.79
C ARG A 75 -2.40 8.45 0.04
N GLU A 76 -3.08 9.15 0.93
CA GLU A 76 -4.13 8.57 1.78
C GLU A 76 -5.34 8.13 0.96
N TYR A 77 -5.79 8.98 0.03
CA TYR A 77 -6.84 8.64 -0.91
C TYR A 77 -6.47 7.43 -1.78
N VAL A 78 -5.26 7.44 -2.35
CA VAL A 78 -4.75 6.35 -3.20
C VAL A 78 -4.66 5.04 -2.43
N GLU A 79 -4.11 5.05 -1.20
CA GLU A 79 -4.03 3.87 -0.34
C GLU A 79 -5.43 3.31 -0.03
N ALA A 80 -6.37 4.16 0.37
CA ALA A 80 -7.73 3.74 0.72
C ALA A 80 -8.47 3.12 -0.49
N ASP A 81 -8.43 3.79 -1.64
CA ASP A 81 -9.05 3.33 -2.90
C ASP A 81 -8.50 1.95 -3.32
N LEU A 82 -7.16 1.79 -3.30
CA LEU A 82 -6.51 0.54 -3.66
C LEU A 82 -6.76 -0.57 -2.63
N ALA A 83 -6.73 -0.27 -1.34
CA ALA A 83 -6.99 -1.24 -0.28
C ALA A 83 -8.42 -1.80 -0.41
N GLN A 84 -9.40 -0.93 -0.68
CA GLN A 84 -10.80 -1.31 -0.87
C GLN A 84 -11.00 -2.15 -2.14
N ALA A 85 -10.38 -1.75 -3.24
CA ALA A 85 -10.54 -2.41 -4.54
C ALA A 85 -9.81 -3.76 -4.61
N LEU A 86 -8.61 -3.85 -4.06
CA LEU A 86 -7.69 -4.98 -4.29
C LEU A 86 -7.62 -5.96 -3.12
N LYS A 87 -7.96 -5.51 -1.90
CA LYS A 87 -7.95 -6.31 -0.66
C LYS A 87 -6.70 -7.20 -0.52
N PRO A 88 -5.49 -6.62 -0.44
CA PRO A 88 -4.25 -7.39 -0.39
C PRO A 88 -4.23 -8.32 0.83
N VAL A 89 -3.89 -9.59 0.61
CA VAL A 89 -3.98 -10.65 1.64
C VAL A 89 -3.16 -10.36 2.90
N MET A 90 -2.08 -9.58 2.80
CA MET A 90 -1.18 -9.27 3.92
C MET A 90 -1.57 -8.02 4.70
N ASN A 91 -2.50 -7.20 4.21
CA ASN A 91 -2.98 -6.01 4.94
C ASN A 91 -3.94 -6.38 6.08
N GLY A 92 -4.27 -7.67 6.22
CA GLY A 92 -5.32 -8.16 7.12
C GLY A 92 -6.71 -7.88 6.57
N PRO A 93 -7.79 -8.28 7.29
CA PRO A 93 -9.06 -7.61 7.10
C PRO A 93 -8.76 -6.14 7.32
N ALA A 94 -8.93 -5.30 6.29
CA ALA A 94 -8.94 -3.87 6.46
C ALA A 94 -9.87 -3.64 7.64
N LEU A 95 -9.32 -3.28 8.81
CA LEU A 95 -10.11 -2.89 9.97
C LEU A 95 -11.20 -2.04 9.38
N GLU A 96 -12.43 -2.54 9.44
CA GLU A 96 -13.61 -1.83 8.97
C GLU A 96 -13.38 -0.41 9.43
N ALA A 97 -13.13 0.50 8.49
CA ALA A 97 -12.87 1.89 8.81
C ALA A 97 -14.01 2.24 9.74
N GLU A 98 -13.71 2.41 11.04
CA GLU A 98 -14.76 2.54 12.04
C GLU A 98 -15.61 3.67 11.50
N PRO A 99 -16.88 3.41 11.12
CA PRO A 99 -17.71 4.49 10.62
C PRO A 99 -17.69 5.51 11.74
N GLU A 100 -17.22 6.70 11.40
CA GLU A 100 -17.08 7.86 12.25
C GLU A 100 -18.06 7.76 13.41
N SER A 101 -17.56 7.62 14.64
CA SER A 101 -18.41 7.59 15.84
C SER A 101 -19.45 8.70 15.66
N PRO A 102 -20.75 8.38 15.49
CA PRO A 102 -21.74 9.40 15.33
C PRO A 102 -21.82 10.07 16.69
N LEU A 103 -21.27 11.28 16.76
CA LEU A 103 -21.67 12.36 17.65
C LEU A 103 -22.45 11.86 18.88
N ARG A 104 -21.77 11.45 19.94
CA ARG A 104 -22.36 11.58 21.29
C ARG A 104 -22.33 13.06 21.67
N LEU A 105 -23.18 13.84 21.00
CA LEU A 105 -23.72 15.06 21.57
C LEU A 105 -24.61 14.62 22.74
N VAL A 106 -24.03 14.62 23.93
CA VAL A 106 -24.81 14.61 25.16
C VAL A 106 -25.05 16.09 25.49
N TRP A 107 -26.20 16.63 25.07
CA TRP A 107 -26.76 17.79 25.74
C TRP A 107 -27.27 17.32 27.10
N ALA A 108 -26.69 17.81 28.19
CA ALA A 108 -27.35 17.80 29.48
C ALA A 108 -28.11 19.13 29.63
N ALA A 109 -29.41 19.00 29.91
CA ALA A 109 -30.33 20.09 30.20
C ALA A 109 -30.11 20.68 31.60
#